data_AF-A0A9D4T9T8-F1
#
_entry.id   AF-A0A9D4T9T8-F1
#
_cell.length_a   1.000
_cell.length_b   1.000
_cell.length_c   1.000
_cell.angle_alpha   90.00
_cell.angle_beta   90.00
_cell.angle_gamma   90.00
#
_symmetry.space_group_name_H-M   'P 1'
#
loop_
_entity.id
_entity.type
_entity.pdbx_description
1 polymer ?
#
loop_
_entity_poly.entity_id
_entity_poly.type
_entity_poly.pdbx_seq_one_letter_code
_entity_poly.pdbx_strand_id
1 'polypeptide(L)'
;MSDASSSAPSEISSQKRVNWTVATTEALFKEISFAYEVLTDPKKREIYNTYGINGLKEGVHESPFGTEDIFSHIFGGSPFGGMFGMGEVINEKDACKSCKGHKVLKEVKYIEVNIDKGMRDNERIVFRGEGDQLPGVEPGDIVIVLQTKPHEVFHRDGCNLYMTHTVSLTEALCGFEMVLKHLDGRDLVIREVPGMVIKPRSIKGIRGEGMPIYRNPLEKGNLYIKFDVEFPENHFAGEEALKELEALLGDRPSAGMDGVPVGDHVEEVDLHDYDPNSQNQRQEAYHEDEQQPRGSVECAHQ
;
A
#
# COMPACT_ATOMS: atom_id res chain seq x y z
N MET A 1 47.45 7.95 -39.64
CA MET A 1 47.44 7.40 -38.26
C MET A 1 47.02 8.56 -37.37
N SER A 2 45.85 8.64 -36.76
CA SER A 2 44.72 7.73 -36.60
C SER A 2 43.60 8.60 -36.02
N ASP A 3 42.40 8.48 -36.58
CA ASP A 3 41.17 9.01 -36.00
C ASP A 3 40.97 8.50 -34.57
N ALA A 4 40.49 9.38 -33.69
CA ALA A 4 39.96 9.02 -32.38
C ALA A 4 38.60 9.68 -32.20
N SER A 5 37.59 9.02 -32.76
CA SER A 5 36.21 9.02 -32.32
C SER A 5 36.09 8.50 -30.88
N SER A 6 35.32 9.16 -30.01
CA SER A 6 34.72 8.62 -28.77
C SER A 6 34.23 9.80 -27.91
N SER A 7 33.06 9.87 -27.29
CA SER A 7 31.79 9.13 -27.32
C SER A 7 30.87 9.92 -26.38
N ALA A 8 29.67 10.28 -26.81
CA ALA A 8 28.68 10.95 -25.97
C ALA A 8 28.18 10.01 -24.84
N PRO A 9 27.80 10.52 -23.66
CA PRO A 9 27.29 9.67 -22.59
C PRO A 9 25.87 9.17 -22.92
N SER A 10 25.69 7.86 -22.79
CA SER A 10 24.47 7.09 -23.04
C SER A 10 23.35 7.44 -22.05
N GLU A 11 22.19 7.82 -22.60
CA GLU A 11 20.92 7.91 -21.88
C GLU A 11 20.49 6.52 -21.36
N ILE A 12 20.36 6.39 -20.05
CA ILE A 12 19.79 5.19 -19.42
C ILE A 12 18.27 5.37 -19.38
N SER A 13 17.61 4.94 -20.46
CA SER A 13 16.18 4.64 -20.46
C SER A 13 15.95 3.36 -19.66
N SER A 14 15.44 3.48 -18.45
CA SER A 14 15.01 2.32 -17.65
C SER A 14 13.66 1.81 -18.16
N GLN A 15 13.64 1.17 -19.34
CA GLN A 15 12.51 0.40 -19.83
C GLN A 15 12.37 -0.87 -18.99
N LYS A 16 11.56 -0.80 -17.93
CA LYS A 16 11.13 -1.98 -17.19
C LYS A 16 9.86 -2.51 -17.85
N ARG A 17 9.98 -3.57 -18.67
CA ARG A 17 8.83 -4.36 -19.13
C ARG A 17 8.20 -5.00 -17.90
N VAL A 18 6.97 -4.63 -17.58
CA VAL A 18 6.16 -5.29 -16.55
C VAL A 18 5.06 -6.06 -17.26
N ASN A 19 5.11 -7.39 -17.16
CA ASN A 19 4.05 -8.25 -17.66
C ASN A 19 2.88 -8.18 -16.68
N TRP A 20 1.76 -7.61 -17.12
CA TRP A 20 0.51 -7.62 -16.36
C TRP A 20 -0.41 -8.69 -16.95
N THR A 21 -0.72 -9.72 -16.16
CA THR A 21 -1.90 -10.55 -16.40
C THR A 21 -3.10 -9.77 -15.86
N VAL A 22 -3.88 -9.19 -16.76
CA VAL A 22 -5.20 -8.65 -16.41
C VAL A 22 -6.05 -9.85 -15.99
N ALA A 23 -6.40 -9.94 -14.71
CA ALA A 23 -7.50 -10.81 -14.30
C ALA A 23 -8.73 -10.31 -15.06
N THR A 24 -9.25 -11.15 -15.95
CA THR A 24 -10.13 -10.74 -17.04
C THR A 24 -11.41 -10.09 -16.50
N THR A 25 -11.63 -8.84 -16.88
CA THR A 25 -12.88 -8.08 -16.77
C THR A 25 -14.12 -8.87 -17.22
N GLU A 26 -13.93 -9.87 -18.08
CA GLU A 26 -14.95 -10.79 -18.55
C GLU A 26 -15.65 -11.57 -17.42
N ALA A 27 -14.92 -12.05 -16.40
CA ALA A 27 -15.52 -12.81 -15.30
C ALA A 27 -16.44 -11.94 -14.46
N LEU A 28 -15.99 -10.71 -14.14
CA LEU A 28 -16.76 -9.75 -13.36
C LEU A 28 -18.02 -9.28 -14.11
N PHE A 29 -17.91 -9.08 -15.43
CA PHE A 29 -19.04 -8.66 -16.25
C PHE A 29 -20.11 -9.76 -16.36
N LYS A 30 -19.70 -11.03 -16.42
CA LYS A 30 -20.61 -12.18 -16.41
C LYS A 30 -21.38 -12.27 -15.09
N GLU A 31 -20.71 -12.08 -13.97
CA GLU A 31 -21.36 -12.10 -12.64
C GLU A 31 -22.39 -10.97 -12.48
N ILE A 32 -22.04 -9.74 -12.88
CA ILE A 32 -22.94 -8.58 -12.78
C ILE A 32 -24.17 -8.78 -13.68
N SER A 33 -23.99 -9.30 -14.89
CA SER A 33 -25.08 -9.55 -15.83
C SER A 33 -26.05 -10.62 -15.30
N PHE A 34 -25.51 -11.71 -14.74
CA PHE A 34 -26.32 -12.76 -14.10
C PHE A 34 -27.10 -12.22 -12.91
N ALA A 35 -26.46 -11.43 -12.05
CA ALA A 35 -27.12 -10.81 -10.89
C ALA A 35 -28.29 -9.91 -11.33
N TYR A 36 -28.11 -9.11 -12.39
CA TYR A 36 -29.16 -8.25 -12.91
C TYR A 36 -30.38 -9.04 -13.42
N GLU A 37 -30.17 -10.15 -14.13
CA GLU A 37 -31.26 -10.99 -14.64
C GLU A 37 -32.09 -11.63 -13.52
N VAL A 38 -31.42 -12.19 -12.51
CA VAL A 38 -32.09 -12.83 -11.36
C VAL A 38 -32.90 -11.82 -10.56
N LEU A 39 -32.36 -10.61 -10.36
CA LEU A 39 -33.01 -9.59 -9.53
C LEU A 39 -34.10 -8.80 -10.26
N THR A 40 -34.10 -8.79 -11.60
CA THR A 40 -35.09 -8.09 -12.41
C THR A 40 -36.38 -8.90 -12.60
N ASP A 41 -36.29 -10.22 -12.74
CA ASP A 41 -37.47 -11.09 -12.83
C ASP A 41 -38.03 -11.39 -11.42
N PRO A 42 -39.28 -10.98 -11.11
CA PRO A 42 -39.87 -11.18 -9.78
C PRO A 42 -39.89 -12.64 -9.32
N LYS A 43 -40.06 -13.60 -10.25
CA LYS A 43 -40.13 -15.03 -9.94
C LYS A 43 -38.74 -15.62 -9.69
N LYS A 44 -37.74 -15.27 -10.52
CA LYS A 44 -36.35 -15.71 -10.30
C LYS A 44 -35.78 -15.10 -9.02
N ARG A 45 -36.12 -13.84 -8.74
CA ARG A 45 -35.77 -13.17 -7.49
C ARG A 45 -36.39 -13.88 -6.28
N GLU A 46 -37.65 -14.29 -6.38
CA GLU A 46 -38.32 -15.06 -5.32
C GLU A 46 -37.65 -16.41 -5.08
N ILE A 47 -37.35 -17.17 -6.14
CA ILE A 47 -36.63 -18.44 -6.05
C ILE A 47 -35.24 -18.27 -5.42
N TYR A 48 -34.49 -17.24 -5.84
CA TYR A 48 -33.19 -16.91 -5.25
C TYR A 48 -33.30 -16.51 -3.77
N ASN A 49 -34.31 -15.72 -3.43
CA ASN A 49 -34.56 -15.30 -2.05
C ASN A 49 -34.91 -16.48 -1.12
N THR A 50 -35.60 -17.49 -1.65
CA THR A 50 -36.05 -18.65 -0.86
C THR A 50 -35.01 -19.77 -0.79
N TYR A 51 -34.27 -20.02 -1.87
CA TYR A 51 -33.42 -21.21 -2.03
C TYR A 51 -31.96 -20.89 -2.40
N GLY A 52 -31.60 -19.61 -2.46
CA GLY A 52 -30.28 -19.15 -2.89
C GLY A 52 -29.96 -19.50 -4.34
N ILE A 53 -28.69 -19.46 -4.70
CA ILE A 53 -28.23 -19.74 -6.09
C ILE A 53 -28.53 -21.19 -6.53
N ASN A 54 -28.75 -22.10 -5.59
CA ASN A 54 -29.02 -23.51 -5.87
C ASN A 54 -30.46 -23.74 -6.34
N GLY A 55 -31.43 -22.95 -5.85
CA GLY A 55 -32.82 -23.02 -6.34
C GLY A 55 -32.99 -22.57 -7.79
N LEU A 56 -32.07 -21.76 -8.30
CA LEU A 56 -32.02 -21.39 -9.72
C LEU A 56 -31.50 -22.53 -10.62
N LYS A 57 -30.88 -23.57 -10.05
CA LYS A 57 -30.33 -24.72 -10.78
C LYS A 57 -31.33 -25.87 -10.93
N GLU A 58 -32.28 -26.02 -10.01
CA GLU A 58 -33.22 -27.17 -9.96
C GLU A 58 -34.38 -27.10 -10.96
N GLY A 59 -34.45 -26.08 -11.82
CA GLY A 59 -35.38 -26.01 -12.96
C GLY A 59 -34.82 -26.55 -14.28
N VAL A 60 -33.57 -27.03 -14.29
CA VAL A 60 -32.86 -27.46 -15.50
C VAL A 60 -32.41 -28.91 -15.28
N HIS A 61 -32.87 -29.80 -16.16
CA HIS A 61 -32.55 -31.22 -16.17
C HIS A 61 -31.02 -31.42 -16.12
N GLU A 62 -30.53 -32.22 -15.15
CA GLU A 62 -29.10 -32.49 -14.96
C GLU A 62 -28.46 -33.12 -16.22
N SER A 63 -27.39 -32.49 -16.72
CA SER A 63 -26.39 -33.10 -17.61
C SER A 63 -24.99 -32.83 -17.04
N PRO A 64 -24.01 -33.75 -17.19
CA PRO A 64 -22.83 -33.83 -16.33
C PRO A 64 -21.68 -32.88 -16.73
N PHE A 65 -21.94 -31.77 -17.42
CA PHE A 65 -20.90 -30.86 -17.90
C PHE A 65 -21.27 -29.39 -17.65
N GLY A 66 -20.48 -28.73 -16.80
CA GLY A 66 -20.12 -27.30 -16.85
C GLY A 66 -21.23 -26.22 -16.82
N THR A 67 -21.00 -25.17 -16.02
CA THR A 67 -21.81 -23.92 -15.95
C THR A 67 -21.85 -23.10 -17.24
N GLU A 68 -21.40 -23.65 -18.36
CA GLU A 68 -21.32 -22.98 -19.67
C GLU A 68 -22.61 -23.15 -20.49
N ASP A 69 -23.45 -24.13 -20.15
CA ASP A 69 -24.70 -24.43 -20.89
C ASP A 69 -25.96 -23.75 -20.34
N ILE A 70 -25.85 -23.00 -19.24
CA ILE A 70 -26.96 -22.19 -18.71
C ILE A 70 -27.14 -20.91 -19.55
N PHE A 71 -26.03 -20.36 -20.03
CA PHE A 71 -26.02 -19.15 -20.85
C PHE A 71 -26.51 -19.42 -22.28
N SER A 72 -26.25 -20.62 -22.82
CA SER A 72 -26.75 -21.06 -24.13
C SER A 72 -28.26 -21.36 -24.11
N HIS A 73 -28.86 -21.73 -22.98
CA HIS A 73 -30.32 -21.90 -22.90
C HIS A 73 -31.11 -20.59 -22.79
N ILE A 74 -30.51 -19.54 -22.22
CA ILE A 74 -31.11 -18.20 -22.16
C ILE A 74 -30.98 -17.46 -23.49
N PHE A 75 -29.89 -17.67 -24.24
CA PHE A 75 -29.64 -17.01 -25.53
C PHE A 75 -29.83 -17.90 -26.77
N GLY A 76 -30.07 -19.20 -26.62
CA GLY A 76 -29.93 -20.17 -27.71
C GLY A 76 -30.98 -21.27 -27.83
N GLY A 77 -32.11 -21.22 -27.10
CA GLY A 77 -33.27 -22.02 -27.49
C GLY A 77 -34.25 -22.41 -26.38
N SER A 78 -35.39 -21.73 -26.31
CA SER A 78 -36.65 -22.31 -25.83
C SER A 78 -37.88 -21.54 -26.33
N PRO A 79 -39.06 -22.19 -26.43
CA PRO A 79 -40.05 -21.94 -27.48
C PRO A 79 -41.19 -20.96 -27.09
N PHE A 80 -40.97 -20.07 -26.12
CA PHE A 80 -42.01 -19.16 -25.62
C PHE A 80 -41.48 -17.73 -25.50
N GLY A 81 -41.52 -16.99 -26.61
CA GLY A 81 -41.09 -15.59 -26.66
C GLY A 81 -40.77 -15.16 -28.07
N GLY A 82 -41.80 -14.79 -28.84
CA GLY A 82 -41.63 -14.27 -30.19
C GLY A 82 -40.82 -12.98 -30.20
N MET A 83 -39.57 -13.07 -30.64
CA MET A 83 -38.85 -11.97 -31.25
C MET A 83 -38.00 -12.56 -32.37
N PHE A 84 -38.30 -12.18 -33.60
CA PHE A 84 -37.57 -12.63 -34.79
C PHE A 84 -36.11 -12.16 -34.69
N GLY A 85 -35.23 -13.02 -34.17
CA GLY A 85 -33.81 -12.86 -34.34
C GLY A 85 -33.48 -13.06 -35.81
N MET A 86 -33.22 -11.98 -36.54
CA MET A 86 -32.55 -12.05 -37.84
C MET A 86 -31.11 -12.53 -37.60
N GLY A 87 -30.93 -13.85 -37.57
CA GLY A 87 -29.62 -14.48 -37.58
C GLY A 87 -29.20 -14.72 -39.03
N GLU A 88 -28.05 -14.17 -39.43
CA GLU A 88 -27.41 -14.54 -40.68
C GLU A 88 -26.62 -15.84 -40.47
N VAL A 89 -27.00 -16.91 -41.17
CA VAL A 89 -26.25 -18.17 -41.17
C VAL A 89 -25.30 -18.17 -42.37
N ILE A 90 -24.00 -18.23 -42.10
CA ILE A 90 -22.97 -18.34 -43.14
C ILE A 90 -22.85 -19.82 -43.52
N ASN A 91 -22.95 -20.15 -44.82
CA ASN A 91 -22.68 -21.51 -45.29
C ASN A 91 -21.26 -21.92 -44.95
N GLU A 92 -21.06 -23.16 -44.53
CA GLU A 92 -19.77 -23.68 -44.08
C GLU A 92 -18.67 -23.62 -45.15
N LYS A 93 -19.06 -23.65 -46.44
CA LYS A 93 -18.16 -23.47 -47.60
C LYS A 93 -17.71 -22.02 -47.80
N ASP A 94 -18.52 -21.07 -47.34
CA ASP A 94 -18.31 -19.62 -47.46
C ASP A 94 -17.77 -19.01 -46.15
N ALA A 95 -17.66 -19.82 -45.09
CA ALA A 95 -17.10 -19.41 -43.82
C ALA A 95 -15.63 -19.02 -43.99
N CYS A 96 -15.28 -17.83 -43.48
CA CYS A 96 -13.90 -17.36 -43.48
C CYS A 96 -12.98 -18.40 -42.82
N LYS A 97 -11.91 -18.79 -43.50
CA LYS A 97 -10.98 -19.83 -43.01
C LYS A 97 -10.28 -19.45 -41.70
N SER A 98 -10.07 -18.16 -41.48
CA SER A 98 -9.37 -17.64 -40.30
C SER A 98 -10.30 -17.55 -39.09
N CYS A 99 -11.45 -16.87 -39.21
CA CYS A 99 -12.37 -16.68 -38.08
C CYS A 99 -13.49 -17.72 -38.00
N LYS A 100 -13.57 -18.65 -38.96
CA LYS A 100 -14.59 -19.71 -39.07
C LYS A 100 -16.03 -19.19 -38.96
N GLY A 101 -16.29 -17.98 -39.47
CA GLY A 101 -17.60 -17.34 -39.42
C GLY A 101 -17.89 -16.55 -38.13
N HIS A 102 -16.97 -16.52 -37.15
CA HIS A 102 -17.13 -15.76 -35.90
C HIS A 102 -16.89 -14.25 -36.03
N LYS A 103 -16.51 -13.76 -37.21
CA LYS A 103 -16.26 -12.34 -37.54
C LYS A 103 -15.15 -11.63 -36.70
N VAL A 104 -14.56 -12.30 -35.70
CA VAL A 104 -13.45 -11.80 -34.86
C VAL A 104 -12.31 -12.82 -34.79
N LEU A 105 -11.08 -12.31 -34.59
CA LEU A 105 -9.88 -13.10 -34.31
C LEU A 105 -9.27 -12.61 -33.00
N LYS A 106 -8.83 -13.53 -32.15
CA LYS A 106 -8.08 -13.17 -30.94
C LYS A 106 -6.65 -12.84 -31.34
N GLU A 107 -6.25 -11.60 -31.11
CA GLU A 107 -4.89 -11.10 -31.33
C GLU A 107 -4.33 -10.55 -30.01
N VAL A 108 -3.05 -10.83 -29.74
CA VAL A 108 -2.36 -10.26 -28.58
C VAL A 108 -1.62 -9.01 -29.04
N LYS A 109 -2.10 -7.84 -28.63
CA LYS A 109 -1.45 -6.55 -28.90
C LYS A 109 -0.64 -6.11 -27.68
N TYR A 110 0.60 -5.68 -27.91
CA TYR A 110 1.43 -5.07 -26.89
C TYR A 110 1.26 -3.55 -26.93
N ILE A 111 0.84 -2.96 -25.81
CA ILE A 111 0.72 -1.50 -25.66
C ILE A 111 1.93 -1.01 -24.90
N GLU A 112 2.72 -0.14 -25.54
CA GLU A 112 3.86 0.52 -24.89
C GLU A 112 3.37 1.77 -24.16
N VAL A 113 3.64 1.81 -22.85
CA VAL A 113 3.20 2.89 -21.96
C VAL A 113 4.42 3.69 -21.56
N ASN A 114 4.48 4.93 -22.00
CA ASN A 114 5.53 5.85 -21.62
C ASN A 114 5.17 6.52 -20.29
N ILE A 115 6.01 6.30 -19.27
CA ILE A 115 5.87 6.95 -17.96
C ILE A 115 6.90 8.07 -17.89
N ASP A 116 6.41 9.30 -17.99
CA ASP A 116 7.24 10.49 -17.90
C ASP A 116 7.67 10.78 -16.45
N LYS A 117 8.82 11.44 -16.32
CA LYS A 117 9.31 11.92 -15.03
C LYS A 117 8.29 12.88 -14.40
N GLY A 118 8.01 12.67 -13.13
CA GLY A 118 7.10 13.51 -12.37
C GLY A 118 5.62 13.17 -12.48
N MET A 119 5.23 12.19 -13.33
CA MET A 119 3.83 11.71 -13.38
C MET A 119 3.33 11.36 -11.97
N ARG A 120 2.09 11.73 -11.69
CA ARG A 120 1.50 11.65 -10.34
C ARG A 120 0.89 10.28 -10.09
N ASP A 121 0.66 10.01 -8.81
CA ASP A 121 -0.19 8.92 -8.41
C ASP A 121 -1.60 9.10 -8.99
N ASN A 122 -2.22 8.01 -9.43
CA ASN A 122 -3.54 7.97 -10.08
C ASN A 122 -3.64 8.73 -11.42
N GLU A 123 -2.53 9.15 -12.02
CA GLU A 123 -2.54 9.74 -13.36
C GLU A 123 -3.08 8.72 -14.38
N ARG A 124 -3.94 9.19 -15.29
CA ARG A 124 -4.67 8.32 -16.24
C ARG A 124 -4.06 8.47 -17.63
N ILE A 125 -3.58 7.37 -18.19
CA ILE A 125 -3.09 7.28 -19.57
C ILE A 125 -4.17 6.58 -20.39
N VAL A 126 -4.77 7.30 -21.33
CA VAL A 126 -5.91 6.83 -22.13
C VAL A 126 -5.44 6.43 -23.53
N PHE A 127 -5.72 5.19 -23.89
CA PHE A 127 -5.52 4.62 -25.22
C PHE A 127 -6.88 4.44 -25.87
N ARG A 128 -7.23 5.35 -26.79
CA ARG A 128 -8.56 5.42 -27.37
C ARG A 128 -8.80 4.32 -28.40
N GLY A 129 -9.94 3.65 -28.33
CA GLY A 129 -10.31 2.58 -29.27
C GLY A 129 -9.41 1.35 -29.20
N GLU A 130 -8.64 1.20 -28.13
CA GLU A 130 -7.73 0.07 -27.90
C GLU A 130 -8.36 -1.05 -27.06
N GLY A 131 -9.63 -0.91 -26.67
CA GLY A 131 -10.40 -1.94 -25.96
C GLY A 131 -10.87 -3.08 -26.86
N ASP A 132 -11.69 -3.98 -26.32
CA ASP A 132 -12.18 -5.14 -27.05
C ASP A 132 -12.98 -4.74 -28.30
N GLN A 133 -12.61 -5.33 -29.44
CA GLN A 133 -13.24 -5.06 -30.73
C GLN A 133 -14.31 -6.10 -31.05
N LEU A 134 -15.53 -5.62 -31.31
CA LEU A 134 -16.66 -6.44 -31.77
C LEU A 134 -17.15 -5.98 -33.15
N PRO A 135 -17.70 -6.88 -33.97
CA PRO A 135 -18.18 -6.52 -35.30
C PRO A 135 -19.32 -5.50 -35.21
N GLY A 136 -19.18 -4.36 -35.88
CA GLY A 136 -20.20 -3.30 -35.92
C GLY A 136 -20.32 -2.45 -34.66
N VAL A 137 -19.38 -2.59 -33.71
CA VAL A 137 -19.34 -1.81 -32.46
C VAL A 137 -18.04 -1.01 -32.42
N GLU A 138 -18.12 0.25 -31.98
CA GLU A 138 -16.93 1.08 -31.73
C GLU A 138 -16.14 0.50 -30.53
N PRO A 139 -14.84 0.23 -30.68
CA PRO A 139 -14.03 -0.30 -29.59
C PRO A 139 -13.97 0.68 -28.41
N GLY A 140 -13.94 0.13 -27.20
CA GLY A 140 -13.78 0.92 -25.98
C GLY A 140 -12.37 1.50 -25.80
N ASP A 141 -12.18 2.29 -24.75
CA ASP A 141 -10.87 2.85 -24.39
C ASP A 141 -10.18 1.99 -23.32
N ILE A 142 -8.86 1.84 -23.44
CA ILE A 142 -8.03 1.32 -22.36
C ILE A 142 -7.54 2.51 -21.53
N VAL A 143 -7.83 2.51 -20.23
CA VAL A 143 -7.36 3.54 -19.29
C VAL A 143 -6.40 2.91 -18.29
N ILE A 144 -5.13 3.29 -18.37
CA ILE A 144 -4.10 2.86 -17.44
C ILE A 144 -4.00 3.90 -16.34
N VAL A 145 -4.18 3.46 -15.09
CA VAL A 145 -4.05 4.31 -13.91
C VAL A 145 -2.72 4.00 -13.24
N LEU A 146 -1.86 5.01 -13.12
CA LEU A 146 -0.58 4.84 -12.44
C LEU A 146 -0.80 4.69 -10.93
N GLN A 147 -0.08 3.74 -10.32
CA GLN A 147 -0.08 3.52 -8.89
C GLN A 147 1.35 3.63 -8.37
N THR A 148 1.56 4.51 -7.40
CA THR A 148 2.86 4.74 -6.79
C THR A 148 3.16 3.60 -5.81
N LYS A 149 4.25 2.89 -6.07
CA LYS A 149 4.72 1.86 -5.14
C LYS A 149 5.27 2.52 -3.86
N PRO A 150 4.88 2.05 -2.66
CA PRO A 150 5.52 2.46 -1.42
C PRO A 150 7.03 2.21 -1.47
N HIS A 151 7.80 3.15 -0.91
CA HIS A 151 9.26 3.07 -0.83
C HIS A 151 9.68 3.10 0.65
N GLU A 152 10.74 2.36 1.01
CA GLU A 152 11.18 2.18 2.39
C GLU A 152 11.68 3.50 3.02
N VAL A 153 12.47 4.26 2.27
CA VAL A 153 13.07 5.53 2.73
C VAL A 153 12.17 6.75 2.46
N PHE A 154 11.62 6.86 1.23
CA PHE A 154 10.94 8.07 0.77
C PHE A 154 9.43 7.90 0.73
N HIS A 155 8.72 8.87 1.28
CA HIS A 155 7.31 9.08 1.07
C HIS A 155 7.11 10.25 0.10
N ARG A 156 6.36 10.02 -0.99
CA ARG A 156 6.07 11.05 -1.98
C ARG A 156 4.73 11.71 -1.68
N ASP A 157 4.73 13.03 -1.62
CA ASP A 157 3.50 13.83 -1.65
C ASP A 157 3.66 14.95 -2.69
N GLY A 158 2.85 14.85 -3.75
CA GLY A 158 2.94 15.69 -4.95
C GLY A 158 4.32 15.62 -5.61
N CYS A 159 5.03 16.75 -5.59
CA CYS A 159 6.40 16.86 -6.12
C CYS A 159 7.46 16.81 -5.00
N ASN A 160 7.04 16.75 -3.74
CA ASN A 160 7.95 16.72 -2.60
C ASN A 160 8.19 15.28 -2.14
N LEU A 161 9.36 15.08 -1.54
CA LEU A 161 9.75 13.82 -0.90
C LEU A 161 9.88 14.07 0.61
N TYR A 162 9.53 13.07 1.39
CA TYR A 162 9.63 13.07 2.84
C TYR A 162 10.38 11.83 3.27
N MET A 163 11.24 11.96 4.27
CA MET A 163 11.88 10.82 4.92
C MET A 163 12.07 11.11 6.41
N THR A 164 12.29 10.06 7.18
CA THR A 164 12.69 10.17 8.58
C THR A 164 14.16 9.81 8.69
N HIS A 165 14.93 10.60 9.45
CA HIS A 165 16.30 10.29 9.79
C HIS A 165 16.48 10.39 11.30
N THR A 166 17.06 9.36 11.90
CA THR A 166 17.36 9.36 13.33
C THR A 166 18.80 9.79 13.53
N VAL A 167 18.99 10.73 14.45
CA VAL A 167 20.31 11.24 14.86
C VAL A 167 20.48 11.06 16.36
N SER A 168 21.71 10.84 16.81
CA SER A 168 22.02 10.84 18.24
C SER A 168 21.90 12.25 18.83
N LEU A 169 21.72 12.35 20.16
CA LEU A 169 21.74 13.65 20.85
C LEU A 169 23.04 14.43 20.58
N THR A 170 24.17 13.73 20.51
CA THR A 170 25.48 14.34 20.19
C THR A 170 25.46 14.95 18.79
N GLU A 171 24.99 14.22 17.78
CA GLU A 171 24.86 14.71 16.40
C GLU A 171 23.87 15.88 16.29
N ALA A 172 22.76 15.81 17.04
CA ALA A 172 21.74 16.84 17.06
C ALA A 172 22.26 18.18 17.62
N LEU A 173 23.24 18.17 18.51
CA LEU A 173 23.83 19.36 19.14
C LEU A 173 25.14 19.80 18.48
N CYS A 174 26.00 18.83 18.15
CA CYS A 174 27.36 19.05 17.67
C CYS A 174 27.49 18.96 16.13
N GLY A 175 26.38 18.82 15.42
CA GLY A 175 26.37 18.68 13.97
C GLY A 175 26.62 17.24 13.52
N PHE A 176 26.29 16.96 12.27
CA PHE A 176 26.40 15.63 11.69
C PHE A 176 26.64 15.71 10.18
N GLU A 177 27.13 14.60 9.64
CA GLU A 177 27.29 14.40 8.20
C GLU A 177 26.70 13.05 7.83
N MET A 178 25.81 13.03 6.85
CA MET A 178 25.25 11.80 6.30
C MET A 178 25.34 11.78 4.78
N VAL A 179 25.41 10.57 4.23
CA VAL A 179 25.32 10.33 2.78
C VAL A 179 23.99 9.65 2.48
N LEU A 180 23.15 10.31 1.70
CA LEU A 180 21.84 9.80 1.29
C LEU A 180 21.86 9.42 -0.19
N LYS A 181 21.56 8.15 -0.49
CA LYS A 181 21.32 7.69 -1.86
C LYS A 181 19.96 8.20 -2.35
N HIS A 182 19.95 9.14 -3.30
CA HIS A 182 18.71 9.68 -3.86
C HIS A 182 18.11 8.72 -4.91
N LEU A 183 16.83 8.91 -5.25
CA LEU A 183 16.09 8.16 -6.27
C LEU A 183 16.68 8.23 -7.69
N ASP A 184 17.55 9.21 -7.97
CA ASP A 184 18.23 9.35 -9.26
C ASP A 184 19.62 8.68 -9.27
N GLY A 185 19.98 7.99 -8.19
CA GLY A 185 21.24 7.27 -8.02
C GLY A 185 22.41 8.15 -7.57
N ARG A 186 22.22 9.47 -7.38
CA ARG A 186 23.25 10.35 -6.81
C ARG A 186 23.37 10.16 -5.30
N ASP A 187 24.54 10.45 -4.77
CA ASP A 187 24.81 10.52 -3.34
C ASP A 187 24.72 11.98 -2.90
N LEU A 188 23.78 12.29 -2.01
CA LEU A 188 23.64 13.61 -1.40
C LEU A 188 24.39 13.62 -0.08
N VAL A 189 25.39 14.50 0.02
CA VAL A 189 26.11 14.75 1.28
C VAL A 189 25.38 15.86 2.03
N ILE A 190 24.72 15.49 3.13
CA ILE A 190 23.95 16.41 3.96
C ILE A 190 24.75 16.67 5.22
N ARG A 191 25.00 17.94 5.51
CA ARG A 191 25.83 18.38 6.63
C ARG A 191 25.12 19.44 7.44
N GLU A 192 25.13 19.27 8.75
CA GLU A 192 24.75 20.31 9.70
C GLU A 192 26.00 20.71 10.49
N VAL A 193 26.23 22.01 10.63
CA VAL A 193 27.39 22.53 11.37
C VAL A 193 27.18 22.44 12.88
N PRO A 194 28.25 22.27 13.67
CA PRO A 194 28.16 22.27 15.13
C PRO A 194 27.49 23.55 15.68
N GLY A 195 26.64 23.38 16.68
CA GLY A 195 25.88 24.48 17.30
C GLY A 195 24.52 24.78 16.65
N MET A 196 24.22 24.20 15.48
CA MET A 196 22.90 24.28 14.87
C MET A 196 22.00 23.15 15.38
N VAL A 197 21.31 23.40 16.49
CA VAL A 197 20.53 22.38 17.20
C VAL A 197 19.38 21.82 16.37
N ILE A 198 19.32 20.49 16.29
CA ILE A 198 18.19 19.75 15.72
C ILE A 198 17.26 19.30 16.84
N LYS A 199 16.01 19.77 16.80
CA LYS A 199 15.01 19.40 17.78
C LYS A 199 14.38 18.05 17.42
N PRO A 200 13.98 17.24 18.41
CA PRO A 200 13.18 16.04 18.15
C PRO A 200 11.93 16.38 17.34
N ARG A 201 11.64 15.55 16.35
CA ARG A 201 10.50 15.67 15.41
C ARG A 201 10.52 16.93 14.54
N SER A 202 11.63 17.67 14.53
CA SER A 202 11.76 18.84 13.64
C SER A 202 11.90 18.40 12.18
N ILE A 203 11.49 19.27 11.26
CA ILE A 203 11.55 19.01 9.82
C ILE A 203 12.48 20.05 9.19
N LYS A 204 13.49 19.59 8.44
CA LYS A 204 14.33 20.45 7.60
C LYS A 204 14.12 20.12 6.12
N GLY A 205 14.22 21.14 5.27
CA GLY A 205 14.00 21.01 3.83
C GLY A 205 15.28 21.22 3.02
N ILE A 206 15.53 20.33 2.05
CA ILE A 206 16.57 20.44 1.04
C ILE A 206 15.90 20.83 -0.27
N ARG A 207 16.23 22.03 -0.77
CA ARG A 207 15.60 22.60 -1.95
C ARG A 207 16.02 21.87 -3.22
N GLY A 208 15.07 21.58 -4.11
CA GLY A 208 15.34 20.99 -5.42
C GLY A 208 15.71 19.51 -5.42
N GLU A 209 15.64 18.83 -4.27
CA GLU A 209 15.90 17.39 -4.14
C GLU A 209 14.59 16.57 -3.99
N GLY A 210 13.46 17.10 -4.50
CA GLY A 210 12.21 16.35 -4.60
C GLY A 210 12.03 15.62 -5.93
N MET A 211 10.78 15.23 -6.20
CA MET A 211 10.40 14.66 -7.49
C MET A 211 10.39 15.73 -8.59
N PRO A 212 10.74 15.38 -9.85
CA PRO A 212 10.56 16.26 -10.99
C PRO A 212 9.10 16.71 -11.14
N ILE A 213 8.88 17.95 -11.57
CA ILE A 213 7.55 18.45 -11.88
C ILE A 213 7.12 17.89 -13.23
N TYR A 214 5.94 17.26 -13.28
CA TYR A 214 5.40 16.73 -14.54
C TYR A 214 5.28 17.84 -15.60
N ARG A 215 5.73 17.57 -16.83
CA ARG A 215 5.86 18.52 -17.95
C ARG A 215 6.89 19.65 -17.78
N ASN A 216 7.50 19.78 -16.60
CA ASN A 216 8.67 20.63 -16.41
C ASN A 216 9.76 19.89 -15.61
N PRO A 217 10.42 18.88 -16.21
CA PRO A 217 11.32 17.97 -15.47
C PRO A 217 12.62 18.62 -14.98
N LEU A 218 12.93 19.83 -15.47
CA LEU A 218 14.08 20.61 -15.03
C LEU A 218 13.86 21.20 -13.63
N GLU A 219 12.59 21.43 -13.26
CA GLU A 219 12.21 21.83 -11.93
C GLU A 219 11.86 20.61 -11.09
N LYS A 220 12.28 20.64 -9.83
CA LYS A 220 12.02 19.60 -8.84
C LYS A 220 11.36 20.22 -7.61
N GLY A 221 10.57 19.43 -6.89
CA GLY A 221 10.14 19.79 -5.55
C GLY A 221 11.28 19.73 -4.53
N ASN A 222 10.93 19.65 -3.26
CA ASN A 222 11.89 19.61 -2.16
C ASN A 222 11.89 18.24 -1.47
N LEU A 223 13.01 17.93 -0.82
CA LEU A 223 13.11 16.82 0.14
C LEU A 223 12.97 17.38 1.56
N TYR A 224 12.07 16.81 2.34
CA TYR A 224 11.89 17.14 3.76
C TYR A 224 12.35 15.97 4.62
N ILE A 225 13.24 16.24 5.56
CA ILE A 225 13.77 15.25 6.50
C ILE A 225 13.19 15.57 7.87
N LYS A 226 12.40 14.63 8.39
CA LYS A 226 11.95 14.65 9.78
C LYS A 226 13.05 13.99 10.63
N PHE A 227 13.51 14.70 11.65
CA PHE A 227 14.54 14.22 12.54
C PHE A 227 13.93 13.63 13.81
N ASP A 228 14.25 12.38 14.11
CA ASP A 228 14.04 11.81 15.44
C ASP A 228 15.39 11.80 16.17
N VAL A 229 15.38 12.05 17.48
CA VAL A 229 16.62 12.18 18.28
C VAL A 229 16.67 11.05 19.29
N GLU A 230 17.74 10.26 19.23
CA GLU A 230 18.04 9.21 20.19
C GLU A 230 18.86 9.77 21.35
N PHE A 231 18.30 9.64 22.56
CA PHE A 231 18.99 10.00 23.79
C PHE A 231 19.89 8.85 24.25
N PRO A 232 21.00 9.14 24.94
CA PRO A 232 21.86 8.11 25.49
C PRO A 232 21.13 7.30 26.58
N GLU A 233 21.63 6.10 26.87
CA GLU A 233 21.11 5.23 27.93
C GLU A 233 21.29 5.84 29.33
N ASN A 234 20.59 5.30 30.32
CA ASN A 234 20.73 5.72 31.72
C ASN A 234 22.18 5.55 32.19
N HIS A 235 22.65 6.47 33.03
CA HIS A 235 24.03 6.48 33.56
C HIS A 235 25.14 6.59 32.50
N PHE A 236 24.85 7.19 31.34
CA PHE A 236 25.84 7.36 30.25
C PHE A 236 27.09 8.18 30.63
N ALA A 237 27.03 8.97 31.70
CA ALA A 237 28.12 9.83 32.15
C ALA A 237 28.24 9.85 33.68
N GLY A 238 29.46 10.05 34.18
CA GLY A 238 29.73 10.25 35.60
C GLY A 238 29.32 11.65 36.08
N GLU A 239 29.25 11.84 37.40
CA GLU A 239 28.77 13.10 38.01
C GLU A 239 29.54 14.35 37.57
N GLU A 240 30.86 14.25 37.39
CA GLU A 240 31.69 15.39 36.95
C GLU A 240 31.31 15.86 35.54
N ALA A 241 31.18 14.92 34.59
CA ALA A 241 30.78 15.22 33.22
C ALA A 241 29.33 15.74 33.15
N LEU A 242 28.43 15.27 34.03
CA LEU A 242 27.07 15.79 34.12
C LEU A 242 27.04 17.23 34.64
N LYS A 243 27.93 17.60 35.58
CA LYS A 243 28.07 19.00 36.03
C LYS A 243 28.59 19.92 34.92
N GLU A 244 29.54 19.45 34.11
CA GLU A 244 30.01 20.20 32.95
C GLU A 244 28.89 20.38 31.90
N LEU A 245 28.09 19.34 31.68
CA LEU A 245 26.93 19.41 30.79
C LEU A 245 25.87 20.41 31.29
N GLU A 246 25.59 20.42 32.60
CA GLU A 246 24.68 21.40 33.22
C GLU A 246 25.19 22.83 33.03
N ALA A 247 26.49 23.07 33.22
CA ALA A 247 27.10 24.38 32.98
C ALA A 247 26.98 24.85 31.52
N LEU A 248 26.94 23.93 30.55
CA LEU A 248 26.80 24.24 29.12
C LEU A 248 25.35 24.47 28.68
N LEU A 249 24.40 23.66 29.18
CA LEU A 249 22.99 23.73 28.81
C LEU A 249 22.21 24.79 29.61
N GLY A 250 22.79 25.26 30.71
CA GLY A 250 22.21 26.25 31.62
C GLY A 250 21.69 25.60 32.90
N ASP A 251 21.49 26.45 33.91
CA ASP A 251 21.04 26.01 35.23
C ASP A 251 19.70 25.28 35.16
N ARG A 252 19.56 24.23 35.98
CA ARG A 252 18.25 23.63 36.20
C ARG A 252 17.26 24.72 36.63
N PRO A 253 16.09 24.82 35.98
CA PRO A 253 15.10 25.80 36.40
C PRO A 253 14.72 25.51 37.85
N SER A 254 14.99 26.47 38.74
CA SER A 254 14.63 26.42 40.17
C SER A 254 13.12 26.53 40.42
N ALA A 255 12.32 26.60 39.34
CA ALA A 255 10.86 26.66 39.35
C ALA A 255 10.28 25.36 39.93
N GLY A 256 10.27 25.27 41.26
CA GLY A 256 9.77 24.15 42.04
C GLY A 256 10.46 23.97 43.40
N MET A 257 11.69 24.46 43.59
CA MET A 257 12.43 24.27 44.86
C MET A 257 12.11 25.34 45.92
N ASP A 258 11.80 26.57 45.52
CA ASP A 258 11.36 27.63 46.45
C ASP A 258 9.90 27.47 46.93
N GLY A 259 9.23 26.41 46.47
CA GLY A 259 7.80 26.14 46.72
C GLY A 259 7.48 24.66 46.93
N VAL A 260 8.46 23.82 47.27
CA VAL A 260 8.15 22.45 47.74
C VAL A 260 7.29 22.62 48.99
N PRO A 261 6.00 22.22 48.96
CA PRO A 261 5.17 22.35 50.14
C PRO A 261 5.80 21.54 51.26
N VAL A 262 5.88 22.12 52.45
CA VAL A 262 6.34 21.42 53.66
C VAL A 262 5.13 21.32 54.57
N GLY A 263 4.73 20.09 54.90
CA GLY A 263 3.59 19.84 55.79
C GLY A 263 3.21 18.37 55.83
N ASP A 264 2.29 18.04 56.74
CA ASP A 264 1.85 16.66 57.05
C ASP A 264 1.17 15.93 55.88
N HIS A 265 0.96 16.61 54.75
CA HIS A 265 0.29 16.10 53.55
C HIS A 265 1.22 16.03 52.33
N VAL A 266 2.54 16.11 52.55
CA VAL A 266 3.53 16.04 51.47
C VAL A 266 4.34 14.77 51.63
N GLU A 267 4.29 13.93 50.60
CA GLU A 267 5.01 12.67 50.52
C GLU A 267 5.95 12.71 49.32
N GLU A 268 7.21 12.33 49.53
CA GLU A 268 8.17 12.13 48.46
C GLU A 268 7.86 10.79 47.77
N VAL A 269 7.68 10.84 46.45
CA VAL A 269 7.34 9.66 45.65
C VAL A 269 8.40 9.45 44.57
N ASP A 270 8.79 8.20 44.38
CA ASP A 270 9.74 7.80 43.34
C ASP A 270 9.04 7.60 42.00
N LEU A 271 9.69 8.05 40.93
CA LEU A 271 9.30 7.71 39.57
C LEU A 271 9.66 6.25 39.28
N HIS A 272 8.76 5.53 38.63
CA HIS A 272 9.00 4.20 38.08
C HIS A 272 8.59 4.19 36.61
N ASP A 273 9.14 3.26 35.85
CA ASP A 273 8.77 3.08 34.45
C ASP A 273 7.29 2.68 34.32
N TYR A 274 6.64 3.15 33.27
CA TYR A 274 5.25 2.81 32.99
C TYR A 274 5.14 1.34 32.57
N ASP A 275 4.48 0.52 33.40
CA ASP A 275 4.11 -0.86 33.08
C ASP A 275 2.59 -0.98 32.88
N PRO A 276 2.10 -1.19 31.64
CA PRO A 276 0.67 -1.32 31.36
C PRO A 276 0.01 -2.55 32.02
N ASN A 277 0.77 -3.54 32.48
CA ASN A 277 0.25 -4.77 33.10
C ASN A 277 0.23 -4.72 34.64
N SER A 278 0.83 -3.69 35.25
CA SER A 278 0.94 -3.55 36.70
C SER A 278 -0.41 -3.49 37.45
N GLN A 279 -1.51 -3.13 36.77
CA GLN A 279 -2.85 -3.07 37.39
C GLN A 279 -3.56 -4.43 37.51
N ASN A 280 -3.23 -5.41 36.65
CA ASN A 280 -3.91 -6.71 36.67
C ASN A 280 -3.47 -7.61 37.83
N GLN A 281 -2.31 -7.36 38.42
CA GLN A 281 -1.76 -8.22 39.47
C GLN A 281 -2.37 -7.98 40.87
N ARG A 282 -3.14 -6.89 41.06
CA ARG A 282 -3.82 -6.62 42.34
C ARG A 282 -5.14 -7.38 42.53
N GLN A 283 -5.72 -7.96 41.47
CA GLN A 283 -6.98 -8.72 41.58
C GLN A 283 -6.80 -10.19 41.97
N GLU A 284 -5.62 -10.78 41.74
CA GLU A 284 -5.41 -12.22 41.99
C GLU A 284 -5.00 -12.54 43.44
N ALA A 285 -4.60 -11.54 44.24
CA ALA A 285 -4.14 -11.74 45.61
C ALA A 285 -5.25 -12.02 46.65
N TYR A 286 -6.54 -12.01 46.25
CA TYR A 286 -7.68 -12.27 47.13
C TYR A 286 -8.42 -13.60 46.84
N HIS A 287 -7.81 -14.52 46.09
CA HIS A 287 -8.45 -15.79 45.70
C HIS A 287 -7.65 -17.07 46.02
N GLU A 288 -6.73 -17.06 46.98
CA GLU A 288 -6.09 -18.29 47.47
C GLU A 288 -6.11 -18.34 49.00
N ASP A 289 -7.26 -18.64 49.60
CA ASP A 289 -7.30 -19.09 51.01
C ASP A 289 -8.61 -19.82 51.38
N GLU A 290 -9.15 -20.68 50.50
CA GLU A 290 -10.14 -21.69 50.93
C GLU A 290 -9.96 -23.02 50.17
N GLN A 291 -8.97 -23.81 50.59
CA GLN A 291 -9.01 -25.27 50.38
C GLN A 291 -8.30 -25.97 51.55
N GLN A 292 -9.09 -26.29 52.58
CA GLN A 292 -8.70 -27.18 53.67
C GLN A 292 -8.31 -28.58 53.12
N PRO A 293 -7.26 -29.22 53.68
CA PRO A 293 -6.79 -30.50 53.21
C PRO A 293 -7.67 -31.63 53.74
N ARG A 294 -8.32 -32.38 52.83
CA ARG A 294 -8.83 -33.73 53.13
C ARG A 294 -7.77 -34.75 52.75
N GLY A 295 -7.26 -35.46 53.75
CA GLY A 295 -6.18 -36.41 53.59
C GLY A 295 -6.55 -37.73 52.91
N SER A 296 -5.50 -38.46 52.52
CA SER A 296 -5.44 -39.92 52.52
C SER A 296 -3.97 -40.34 52.40
N VAL A 297 -3.57 -41.29 53.24
CA VAL A 297 -2.24 -41.91 53.41
C VAL A 297 -2.02 -43.11 52.47
N GLU A 298 -0.76 -43.59 52.43
CA GLU A 298 -0.20 -44.85 51.87
C GLU A 298 0.14 -44.87 50.37
N CYS A 299 1.23 -45.50 49.88
CA CYS A 299 2.39 -46.19 50.46
C CYS A 299 3.51 -46.31 49.39
N ALA A 300 4.76 -46.49 49.83
CA ALA A 300 5.94 -46.69 48.98
C ALA A 300 6.03 -48.12 48.41
N HIS A 301 6.74 -48.30 47.29
CA HIS A 301 7.42 -49.55 46.92
C HIS A 301 8.76 -49.23 46.22
N GLN A 302 9.71 -50.16 46.42
CA GLN A 302 11.09 -50.20 45.88
C GLN A 302 11.15 -50.29 44.36
#